data_AF-V8N2D8-F1
#
_entry.id   AF-V8N2D8-F1
#
_cell.length_a   1.000
_cell.length_b   1.000
_cell.length_c   1.000
_cell.angle_alpha   90.00
_cell.angle_beta   90.00
_cell.angle_gamma   90.00
#
_symmetry.space_group_name_H-M   'P 1'
#
loop_
_entity.id
_entity.type
_entity.pdbx_description
1 polymer ?
#
loop_
_entity_poly.entity_id
_entity_poly.type
_entity_poly.pdbx_seq_one_letter_code
_entity_poly.pdbx_strand_id
1 'polypeptide(L)'
;MTPHPDDGPEPVARYNATHKTTRMVVETAFGQLKMRFRCLHSTGGRLMLRPEKVAKVFVVCAMLHNMALRRQLPIINGGQGVDTE
;
A
#
# COMPACT_ATOMS: atom_id res chain seq x y z
N MET A 1 14.17 5.81 7.91
CA MET A 1 14.55 5.03 9.11
C MET A 1 15.17 3.74 8.61
N THR A 2 16.39 3.45 9.06
CA THR A 2 17.28 2.43 8.48
C THR A 2 17.45 1.32 9.50
N PRO A 3 17.33 0.03 9.12
CA PRO A 3 17.64 -1.08 10.02
C PRO A 3 19.07 -0.97 10.56
N HIS A 4 19.27 -1.37 11.81
CA HIS A 4 20.60 -1.53 12.37
C HIS A 4 21.20 -2.88 11.92
N PRO A 5 22.54 -3.05 11.97
CA PRO A 5 23.17 -4.35 11.72
C PRO A 5 22.55 -5.46 12.58
N ASP A 6 22.31 -6.64 12.00
CA ASP A 6 21.58 -7.74 12.67
C ASP A 6 22.37 -8.39 13.82
N ASP A 7 23.69 -8.20 13.87
CA ASP A 7 24.57 -8.69 14.95
C ASP A 7 24.63 -7.76 16.18
N GLY A 8 23.62 -6.90 16.34
CA GLY A 8 23.53 -5.94 17.44
C GLY A 8 23.12 -6.57 18.78
N PRO A 9 23.37 -5.88 19.91
CA PRO A 9 22.92 -6.33 21.23
C PRO A 9 21.39 -6.47 21.31
N GLU A 10 20.86 -7.23 22.28
CA GLU A 10 19.43 -7.57 22.40
C GLU A 10 18.44 -6.40 22.17
N PRO A 11 18.66 -5.17 22.69
CA PRO A 11 17.77 -4.04 22.41
C PRO A 11 17.68 -3.67 20.92
N VAL A 12 18.78 -3.81 20.18
CA VAL A 12 18.87 -3.56 18.74
C VAL A 12 18.11 -4.64 17.97
N ALA A 13 18.28 -5.91 18.35
CA ALA A 13 17.54 -7.01 17.76
C ALA A 13 16.02 -6.85 17.95
N ARG A 14 15.57 -6.45 19.16
CA ARG A 14 14.16 -6.18 19.45
C ARG A 14 13.61 -5.01 18.65
N TYR A 15 14.39 -3.95 18.50
CA TYR A 15 14.05 -2.82 17.64
C TYR A 15 13.88 -3.26 16.19
N ASN A 16 14.86 -3.97 15.62
CA ASN A 16 14.84 -4.45 14.24
C ASN A 16 13.65 -5.36 13.97
N ALA A 17 13.35 -6.29 14.89
CA ALA A 17 12.18 -7.17 14.78
C ALA A 17 10.87 -6.37 14.72
N THR A 18 10.71 -5.41 15.64
CA THR A 18 9.53 -4.53 15.66
C THR A 18 9.45 -3.70 14.39
N HIS A 19 10.56 -3.10 13.98
CA HIS A 19 10.66 -2.27 12.78
C HIS A 19 10.30 -3.05 11.52
N LYS A 20 10.80 -4.30 11.39
CA LYS A 20 10.48 -5.20 10.28
C LYS A 20 8.98 -5.48 10.21
N THR A 21 8.34 -5.80 11.33
CA THR A 21 6.90 -6.04 11.37
C THR A 21 6.12 -4.80 10.96
N THR A 22 6.46 -3.62 11.48
CA THR A 22 5.80 -2.37 11.09
C THR A 22 5.97 -2.08 9.59
N ARG A 23 7.19 -2.25 9.05
CA ARG A 23 7.44 -2.08 7.62
C ARG A 23 6.63 -3.02 6.77
N MET A 24 6.56 -4.31 7.15
CA MET A 24 5.77 -5.30 6.45
C MET A 24 4.30 -4.87 6.33
N VAL A 25 3.69 -4.42 7.43
CA VAL A 25 2.30 -3.94 7.42
C VAL A 25 2.11 -2.74 6.48
N VAL A 26 3.01 -1.77 6.52
CA VAL A 26 2.95 -0.56 5.67
C VAL A 26 3.14 -0.91 4.19
N GLU A 27 4.15 -1.73 3.88
CA GLU A 27 4.47 -2.16 2.51
C GLU A 27 3.33 -2.99 1.91
N THR A 28 2.75 -3.91 2.69
CA THR A 28 1.55 -4.67 2.28
C THR A 28 0.36 -3.75 2.02
N ALA A 29 0.08 -2.79 2.92
CA ALA A 29 -1.03 -1.84 2.72
C ALA A 29 -0.86 -1.03 1.43
N PHE A 30 0.37 -0.55 1.14
CA PHE A 30 0.67 0.14 -0.10
C PHE A 30 0.59 -0.76 -1.34
N GLY A 31 0.98 -2.03 -1.22
CA GLY A 31 0.78 -3.03 -2.27
C GLY A 31 -0.70 -3.18 -2.63
N GLN A 32 -1.56 -3.37 -1.63
CA GLN A 32 -3.01 -3.53 -1.80
C GLN A 32 -3.66 -2.29 -2.44
N LEU A 33 -3.27 -1.10 -2.00
CA LEU A 33 -3.76 0.17 -2.58
C LEU A 33 -3.36 0.31 -4.04
N LYS A 34 -2.10 0.04 -4.39
CA LYS A 34 -1.60 0.12 -5.77
C LYS A 34 -2.26 -0.92 -6.69
N MET A 35 -2.55 -2.12 -6.19
CA MET A 35 -3.27 -3.14 -6.96
C MET A 35 -4.71 -2.72 -7.23
N ARG A 36 -5.41 -2.18 -6.22
CA ARG A 36 -6.81 -1.76 -6.34
C ARG A 36 -7.00 -0.48 -7.16
N PHE A 37 -6.10 0.48 -7.00
CA PHE A 37 -6.19 1.79 -7.64
C PHE A 37 -5.03 1.98 -8.60
N ARG A 38 -5.27 1.72 -9.89
CA ARG A 38 -4.23 1.85 -10.94
C ARG A 38 -3.62 3.25 -11.02
N CYS A 39 -4.33 4.30 -10.62
CA CYS A 39 -3.79 5.67 -10.54
C CYS A 39 -2.64 5.82 -9.53
N LEU A 40 -2.51 4.91 -8.56
CA LEU A 40 -1.37 4.85 -7.63
C LEU A 40 -0.23 3.97 -8.16
N HIS A 41 -0.50 3.17 -9.20
CA HIS A 41 0.45 2.27 -9.82
C HIS A 41 1.12 2.92 -11.04
N SER A 42 2.38 2.57 -11.31
CA SER A 42 3.12 3.13 -12.45
C SER A 42 2.46 2.85 -13.81
N THR A 43 1.68 1.76 -13.92
CA THR A 43 1.00 1.37 -15.16
C THR A 43 -0.28 2.15 -15.45
N GLY A 44 -0.91 2.78 -14.44
CA GLY A 44 -2.14 3.56 -14.62
C GLY A 44 -1.89 5.05 -14.88
N GLY A 45 -0.65 5.40 -15.24
CA GLY A 45 -0.17 6.78 -15.26
C GLY A 45 0.36 7.21 -13.89
N ARG A 46 1.45 7.97 -13.87
CA ARG A 46 1.92 8.61 -12.64
C ARG A 46 0.98 9.78 -12.33
N LEU A 47 0.60 9.94 -11.06
CA LEU A 47 -0.12 11.13 -10.61
C LEU A 47 0.75 12.38 -10.85
N MET A 48 0.47 13.10 -11.94
CA MET A 48 1.09 14.38 -12.30
C MET A 48 0.49 15.52 -11.47
N LEU A 49 0.35 15.31 -10.16
CA LEU A 49 -0.20 16.26 -9.22
C LEU A 49 0.90 16.74 -8.28
N ARG A 50 0.75 17.95 -7.73
CA ARG A 50 1.62 18.42 -6.64
C ARG A 50 1.51 17.47 -5.43
N PRO A 51 2.57 17.30 -4.63
CA PRO A 51 2.58 16.38 -3.49
C PRO A 51 1.40 16.56 -2.53
N GLU A 52 0.97 17.81 -2.30
CA GLU A 52 -0.16 18.11 -1.40
C GLU A 52 -1.49 17.57 -1.94
N LYS A 53 -1.64 17.51 -3.27
CA LYS A 53 -2.81 16.95 -3.94
C LYS A 53 -2.72 15.42 -4.00
N VAL A 54 -1.54 14.87 -4.26
CA VAL A 54 -1.30 13.41 -4.20
C VAL A 54 -1.66 12.85 -2.82
N ALA A 55 -1.26 13.53 -1.74
CA ALA A 55 -1.60 13.12 -0.38
C ALA A 55 -3.13 13.02 -0.17
N LYS A 56 -3.90 13.99 -0.69
CA LYS A 56 -5.37 13.96 -0.62
C LYS A 56 -5.96 12.79 -1.40
N VAL A 57 -5.47 12.53 -2.61
CA VAL A 57 -5.88 11.36 -3.41
C VAL A 57 -5.60 10.07 -2.65
N PHE A 58 -4.43 9.96 -2.03
CA PHE A 58 -4.02 8.79 -1.26
C PHE A 58 -4.96 8.51 -0.08
N VAL A 59 -5.32 9.56 0.67
CA VAL A 59 -6.29 9.46 1.78
C VAL A 59 -7.65 8.94 1.28
N VAL A 60 -8.15 9.47 0.17
CA VAL A 60 -9.41 9.00 -0.43
C VAL A 60 -9.32 7.54 -0.86
N CYS A 61 -8.22 7.12 -1.50
CA CYS A 61 -7.98 5.72 -1.84
C CYS A 61 -7.99 4.81 -0.60
N ALA A 62 -7.39 5.23 0.51
CA ALA A 62 -7.41 4.47 1.76
C ALA A 62 -8.83 4.35 2.34
N MET A 63 -9.62 5.44 2.33
CA MET A 63 -11.02 5.42 2.76
C MET A 63 -11.86 4.47 1.90
N LEU A 64 -11.72 4.55 0.57
CA LEU A 64 -12.42 3.67 -0.38
C LEU A 64 -12.01 2.21 -0.21
N HIS A 65 -10.72 1.95 0.01
CA HIS A 65 -10.22 0.60 0.30
C HIS A 65 -10.89 0.02 1.56
N ASN A 66 -10.95 0.80 2.64
CA ASN A 66 -11.56 0.37 3.90
C ASN A 66 -13.06 0.10 3.75
N MET A 67 -13.78 0.95 3.02
CA MET A 67 -15.19 0.71 2.71
C MET A 67 -15.38 -0.58 1.93
N ALA A 68 -14.51 -0.84 0.97
CA ALA A 68 -14.58 -2.03 0.14
C ALA A 68 -14.22 -3.30 0.91
N LEU A 69 -13.26 -3.26 1.84
CA LEU A 69 -12.98 -4.35 2.78
C LEU A 69 -14.20 -4.69 3.65
N ARG A 70 -14.85 -3.66 4.22
CA ARG A 70 -16.08 -3.85 5.03
C ARG A 70 -17.21 -4.49 4.23
N ARG A 71 -17.25 -4.25 2.92
CA ARG A 71 -18.22 -4.83 1.99
C ARG A 71 -17.71 -6.11 1.31
N GLN A 72 -16.56 -6.65 1.73
CA GLN A 72 -15.94 -7.86 1.18
C GLN A 72 -15.76 -7.82 -0.35
N LEU A 73 -15.53 -6.63 -0.91
CA LEU A 73 -15.37 -6.46 -2.35
C LEU A 73 -13.96 -6.90 -2.79
N PRO A 74 -13.85 -7.79 -3.80
CA PRO A 74 -12.56 -8.29 -4.27
C PRO A 74 -11.70 -7.18 -4.88
N ILE A 75 -10.39 -7.42 -4.94
CA ILE A 75 -9.46 -6.56 -5.68
C ILE A 75 -9.53 -6.97 -7.15
N ILE A 76 -10.29 -6.22 -7.93
CA ILE A 76 -10.35 -6.34 -9.39
C ILE A 76 -9.08 -5.71 -9.97
N ASN A 77 -8.11 -6.54 -10.33
CA ASN A 77 -7.01 -6.10 -11.17
C ASN A 77 -7.58 -5.82 -12.56
N GLY A 78 -7.51 -4.57 -13.03
CA GLY A 78 -8.07 -4.10 -14.31
C GLY A 78 -7.43 -4.71 -15.57
N GLY A 79 -7.53 -6.03 -15.70
CA GLY A 79 -7.12 -6.86 -16.82
C GLY A 79 -8.02 -8.09 -17.01
N GLN A 80 -9.07 -8.27 -16.20
CA GLN A 80 -10.18 -9.13 -16.60
C GLN A 80 -11.21 -8.25 -17.30
N GLY A 81 -11.14 -8.30 -18.64
CA GLY A 81 -12.21 -7.88 -19.49
C GLY A 81 -13.50 -8.56 -19.02
N VAL A 82 -14.54 -7.77 -18.99
CA VAL A 82 -15.91 -8.14 -19.26
C VAL A 82 -15.98 -9.42 -20.11
N ASP A 83 -16.20 -10.58 -19.49
CA ASP A 83 -16.90 -11.69 -20.13
C ASP A 83 -18.39 -11.42 -19.87
N THR A 84 -18.97 -10.57 -20.70
CA THR A 84 -20.42 -10.53 -20.90
C THR A 84 -20.70 -11.47 -22.06
N GLU A 85 -21.34 -12.59 -21.70
CA GLU A 85 -22.04 -13.56 -22.56
C GLU A 85 -21.21 -14.35 -23.59
#